data_AF-A0A1E4FZA6-F1
#
_entry.id   AF-A0A1E4FZA6-F1
#
_cell.length_a   1.000
_cell.length_b   1.000
_cell.length_c   1.000
_cell.angle_alpha   90.00
_cell.angle_beta   90.00
_cell.angle_gamma   90.00
#
_symmetry.space_group_name_H-M   'P 1'
#
loop_
_entity.id
_entity.type
_entity.pdbx_description
1 polymer ?
#
loop_
_entity_poly.entity_id
_entity_poly.type
_entity_poly.pdbx_seq_one_letter_code
_entity_poly.pdbx_strand_id
1 'polypeptide(L)'
;MLALLISTLLLVLGIGFMTKQSYRYRLARLSADAIAAKSLAMAGIENSRVKMQHDLLYPPPDDRYHDEYSFSEPVYDLNSSRQVGTYEVTVDRRWMELPYEVIIITSVGHPVDSNARYSIRAELDVSESRGTFFQIVRLEENSAY
;
A
#
# COMPACT_ATOMS: atom_id res chain seq x y z
N MET A 1 45.18 -36.43 8.44
CA MET A 1 44.78 -36.21 7.02
C MET A 1 43.29 -36.43 6.82
N LEU A 2 42.77 -37.66 6.94
CA LEU A 2 41.37 -37.98 6.65
C LEU A 2 40.35 -37.29 7.58
N ALA A 3 40.64 -37.22 8.88
CA ALA A 3 39.79 -36.51 9.85
C ALA A 3 39.69 -34.99 9.58
N LEU A 4 40.79 -34.38 9.13
CA LEU A 4 40.82 -32.96 8.77
C LEU A 4 39.95 -32.70 7.55
N LEU A 5 40.05 -33.56 6.54
CA LEU A 5 39.26 -33.47 5.30
C LEU A 5 37.75 -33.62 5.60
N ILE A 6 37.37 -34.61 6.41
CA ILE A 6 35.97 -34.78 6.83
C ILE A 6 35.47 -33.57 7.63
N SER A 7 36.28 -33.04 8.55
CA SER A 7 35.92 -31.86 9.33
C SER A 7 35.69 -30.63 8.44
N THR A 8 36.58 -30.38 7.47
CA THR A 8 36.41 -29.27 6.52
C THR A 8 35.18 -29.45 5.63
N LEU A 9 34.87 -30.68 5.21
CA LEU A 9 33.72 -30.97 4.36
C LEU A 9 32.40 -30.77 5.12
N LEU A 10 32.34 -31.22 6.38
CA LEU A 10 31.22 -30.96 7.28
C LEU A 10 31.03 -29.47 7.58
N LEU A 11 32.13 -28.72 7.75
CA LEU A 11 32.08 -27.27 7.93
C LEU A 11 31.46 -26.56 6.72
N VAL A 12 31.92 -26.89 5.51
CA VAL A 12 31.40 -26.29 4.26
C VAL A 12 29.92 -26.63 4.07
N LEU A 13 29.51 -27.87 4.36
CA LEU A 13 28.10 -28.27 4.33
C LEU A 13 27.28 -27.49 5.36
N GLY A 14 27.76 -27.36 6.59
CA GLY A 14 27.10 -26.61 7.67
C GLY A 14 26.83 -25.14 7.27
N ILE A 15 27.83 -24.48 6.69
CA ILE A 15 27.70 -23.09 6.19
C ILE A 15 26.68 -23.03 5.04
N GLY A 16 26.70 -23.99 4.12
CA GLY A 16 25.75 -24.08 3.02
C GLY A 16 24.29 -24.22 3.48
N PHE A 17 24.04 -25.03 4.52
CA PHE A 17 22.71 -25.18 5.11
C PHE A 17 22.24 -23.90 5.81
N MET A 18 23.10 -23.26 6.61
CA MET A 18 22.76 -22.00 7.31
C MET A 18 22.46 -20.86 6.32
N THR A 19 23.20 -20.78 5.22
CA THR A 19 22.98 -19.76 4.19
C THR A 19 21.63 -19.93 3.49
N LYS A 20 21.22 -21.17 3.18
CA LYS A 20 19.90 -21.45 2.59
C LYS A 20 18.76 -21.06 3.53
N GLN A 21 18.90 -21.33 4.83
CA GLN A 21 17.87 -21.02 5.81
C GLN A 21 17.71 -19.51 6.01
N SER A 22 18.81 -18.76 6.15
CA SER A 22 18.76 -17.29 6.27
C SER A 22 18.13 -16.62 5.02
N TYR A 23 18.44 -17.13 3.83
CA TYR A 23 17.82 -16.64 2.59
C TYR A 23 16.31 -16.87 2.54
N ARG A 24 15.84 -18.06 2.97
CA ARG A 24 14.40 -18.36 3.04
C ARG A 24 13.65 -17.43 4.01
N TYR A 25 14.22 -17.16 5.18
CA TYR A 25 13.61 -16.21 6.13
C TYR A 25 13.55 -14.79 5.57
N ARG A 26 14.61 -14.34 4.89
CA ARG A 26 14.62 -13.03 4.24
C ARG A 26 13.54 -12.92 3.16
N LEU A 27 13.39 -13.93 2.31
CA LEU A 27 12.33 -13.96 1.29
C LEU A 27 10.92 -13.97 1.90
N ALA A 28 10.70 -14.79 2.92
CA ALA A 28 9.40 -14.85 3.60
C ALA A 28 9.05 -13.49 4.21
N ARG A 29 10.02 -12.81 4.84
CA ARG A 29 9.82 -11.47 5.39
C ARG A 29 9.48 -10.44 4.32
N LEU A 30 10.21 -10.42 3.20
CA LEU A 30 9.92 -9.50 2.08
C LEU A 30 8.51 -9.70 1.52
N SER A 31 8.04 -10.96 1.42
CA SER A 31 6.68 -11.24 0.98
C SER A 31 5.61 -10.76 1.97
N ALA A 32 5.85 -10.95 3.28
CA ALA A 32 4.94 -10.48 4.32
C ALA A 32 4.87 -8.94 4.34
N ASP A 33 6.02 -8.28 4.21
CA ASP A 33 6.11 -6.82 4.18
C ASP A 33 5.38 -6.23 2.95
N ALA A 34 5.51 -6.87 1.79
CA ALA A 34 4.80 -6.45 0.57
C ALA A 34 3.28 -6.59 0.70
N ILE A 35 2.80 -7.68 1.32
CA ILE A 35 1.37 -7.87 1.61
C ILE A 35 0.88 -6.82 2.61
N ALA A 36 1.66 -6.53 3.65
CA ALA A 36 1.33 -5.48 4.62
C ALA A 36 1.21 -4.12 3.93
N ALA A 37 2.21 -3.74 3.11
CA ALA A 37 2.19 -2.49 2.35
C ALA A 37 0.96 -2.42 1.41
N LYS A 38 0.63 -3.50 0.70
CA LYS A 38 -0.56 -3.58 -0.14
C LYS A 38 -1.85 -3.38 0.65
N SER A 39 -1.99 -4.05 1.79
CA SER A 39 -3.18 -3.94 2.64
C SER A 39 -3.38 -2.51 3.18
N LEU A 40 -2.29 -1.84 3.55
CA LEU A 40 -2.31 -0.42 3.95
C LEU A 40 -2.72 0.50 2.81
N ALA A 41 -2.20 0.27 1.59
CA ALA A 41 -2.61 1.03 0.42
C ALA A 41 -4.10 0.84 0.13
N MET A 42 -4.62 -0.39 0.21
CA MET A 42 -6.06 -0.67 0.03
C MET A 42 -6.91 0.03 1.10
N ALA A 43 -6.45 0.05 2.35
CA ALA A 43 -7.13 0.76 3.43
C ALA A 43 -7.27 2.27 3.14
N GLY A 44 -6.24 2.90 2.57
CA GLY A 44 -6.31 4.31 2.17
C GLY A 44 -7.31 4.59 1.04
N ILE A 45 -7.38 3.71 0.03
CA ILE A 45 -8.40 3.80 -1.03
C ILE A 45 -9.81 3.73 -0.43
N GLU A 46 -10.03 2.73 0.43
CA GLU A 46 -11.34 2.50 1.03
C GLU A 46 -11.76 3.62 1.98
N ASN A 47 -10.85 4.12 2.82
CA ASN A 47 -11.13 5.27 3.67
C ASN A 47 -11.54 6.49 2.85
N SER A 48 -10.86 6.73 1.73
CA SER A 48 -11.18 7.85 0.84
C SER A 48 -12.54 7.68 0.17
N ARG A 49 -12.86 6.47 -0.29
CA ARG A 49 -14.18 6.13 -0.85
C ARG A 49 -15.29 6.37 0.18
N VAL A 50 -15.09 5.94 1.41
CA VAL A 50 -16.05 6.13 2.51
C VAL A 50 -16.19 7.62 2.85
N LYS A 51 -15.09 8.37 2.95
CA LYS A 51 -15.12 9.83 3.17
C LYS A 51 -15.90 10.54 2.06
N MET A 52 -15.67 10.22 0.79
CA MET A 52 -16.44 10.79 -0.32
C MET A 52 -17.95 10.50 -0.21
N GLN A 53 -18.34 9.33 0.29
CA GLN A 53 -19.74 8.95 0.45
C GLN A 53 -20.44 9.68 1.60
N HIS A 54 -19.70 10.06 2.65
CA HIS A 54 -20.28 10.60 3.88
C HIS A 54 -19.97 12.08 4.14
N ASP A 55 -18.94 12.63 3.49
CA ASP A 55 -18.52 14.01 3.63
C ASP A 55 -18.68 14.73 2.28
N LEU A 56 -19.70 15.58 2.20
CA LEU A 56 -20.00 16.40 1.02
C LEU A 56 -18.88 17.40 0.70
N LEU A 57 -18.05 17.74 1.69
CA LEU A 57 -16.93 18.65 1.52
C LEU A 57 -15.63 17.90 1.21
N TYR A 58 -15.65 16.57 1.08
CA TYR A 58 -14.45 15.80 0.77
C TYR A 58 -14.31 15.53 -0.73
N PRO A 59 -13.13 15.79 -1.35
CA PRO A 59 -11.96 16.45 -0.77
C PRO A 59 -12.22 17.95 -0.52
N PRO A 60 -11.64 18.56 0.53
CA PRO A 60 -11.89 19.95 0.89
C PRO A 60 -11.72 20.86 -0.33
N PRO A 61 -12.71 21.71 -0.65
CA PRO A 61 -12.55 22.71 -1.70
C PRO A 61 -11.51 23.72 -1.20
N ASP A 62 -10.30 23.67 -1.74
CA ASP A 62 -9.28 24.66 -1.42
C ASP A 62 -9.51 25.90 -2.31
N ASP A 63 -9.63 27.08 -1.69
CA ASP A 63 -9.96 28.37 -2.33
C ASP A 63 -8.89 28.86 -3.34
N ARG A 64 -7.79 28.11 -3.51
CA ARG A 64 -6.58 28.55 -4.24
C ARG A 64 -6.08 27.63 -5.35
N TYR A 65 -6.90 26.71 -5.88
CA TYR A 65 -6.56 25.84 -7.01
C TYR A 65 -5.57 24.71 -6.70
N HIS A 66 -5.90 23.86 -5.74
CA HIS A 66 -5.29 22.54 -5.68
C HIS A 66 -6.29 21.49 -6.15
N ASP A 67 -6.18 21.10 -7.42
CA ASP A 67 -6.90 19.92 -7.95
C ASP A 67 -6.48 18.63 -7.24
N GLU A 68 -5.46 18.70 -6.39
CA GLU A 68 -4.83 17.58 -5.71
C GLU A 68 -4.89 17.79 -4.20
N TYR A 69 -5.44 16.82 -3.48
CA TYR A 69 -5.52 16.83 -2.02
C TYR A 69 -4.82 15.59 -1.47
N SER A 70 -3.85 15.78 -0.57
CA SER A 70 -3.11 14.68 0.04
C SER A 70 -3.24 14.67 1.55
N PHE A 71 -3.33 13.48 2.13
CA PHE A 71 -3.32 13.26 3.57
C PHE A 71 -2.69 11.92 3.91
N SER A 72 -2.22 11.78 5.15
CA SER A 72 -1.64 10.54 5.65
C SER A 72 -2.27 10.15 6.98
N GLU A 73 -2.57 8.87 7.19
CA GLU A 73 -3.14 8.37 8.43
C GLU A 73 -2.42 7.11 8.92
N PRO A 74 -2.11 7.02 10.24
CA PRO A 74 -1.57 5.82 10.84
C PRO A 74 -2.66 4.73 10.95
N VAL A 75 -2.26 3.48 10.74
CA VAL A 75 -3.10 2.29 10.94
C VAL A 75 -2.60 1.54 12.17
N TYR A 76 -3.52 1.23 13.07
CA TYR A 76 -3.24 0.51 14.31
C TYR A 76 -3.78 -0.91 14.26
N ASP A 77 -3.19 -1.79 15.05
CA ASP A 77 -3.69 -3.14 15.26
C ASP A 77 -5.05 -3.08 15.99
N LEU A 78 -5.98 -3.96 15.64
CA LEU A 78 -7.29 -4.02 16.29
C LEU A 78 -7.18 -4.49 17.76
N ASN A 79 -6.18 -5.31 18.07
CA ASN A 79 -6.00 -5.91 19.38
C ASN A 79 -4.99 -5.16 20.26
N SER A 80 -4.28 -4.16 19.72
CA SER A 80 -3.29 -3.39 20.47
C SER A 80 -3.16 -1.98 19.94
N SER A 81 -2.80 -1.01 20.78
CA SER A 81 -2.51 0.37 20.33
C SER A 81 -1.20 0.49 19.54
N ARG A 82 -0.64 -0.62 19.04
CA ARG A 82 0.57 -0.63 18.22
C ARG A 82 0.22 -0.20 16.80
N GLN A 83 1.00 0.73 16.27
CA GLN A 83 0.93 1.12 14.87
C GLN A 83 1.49 0.00 13.98
N VAL A 84 0.71 -0.42 12.99
CA VAL A 84 1.08 -1.42 11.97
C VAL A 84 1.74 -0.74 10.77
N GLY A 85 1.26 0.46 10.42
CA GLY A 85 1.75 1.22 9.29
C GLY A 85 1.14 2.60 9.20
N THR A 86 1.39 3.24 8.07
CA THR A 86 0.74 4.47 7.63
C THR A 86 0.37 4.27 6.17
N TYR A 87 -0.72 4.89 5.74
CA TYR A 87 -0.95 5.09 4.32
C TYR A 87 -0.98 6.59 4.01
N GLU A 88 -0.56 6.93 2.80
CA GLU A 88 -0.64 8.28 2.24
C GLU A 88 -1.58 8.22 1.05
N VAL A 89 -2.62 9.05 1.07
CA VAL A 89 -3.56 9.18 -0.04
C VAL A 89 -3.36 10.52 -0.70
N THR A 90 -3.44 10.52 -2.02
CA THR A 90 -3.55 11.68 -2.89
C THR A 90 -4.80 11.55 -3.75
N VAL A 91 -5.66 12.56 -3.73
CA VAL A 91 -6.90 12.64 -4.50
C VAL A 91 -6.75 13.71 -5.56
N ASP A 92 -6.79 13.33 -6.83
CA ASP A 92 -6.72 14.21 -7.99
C ASP A 92 -8.12 14.37 -8.62
N ARG A 93 -8.59 15.62 -8.62
CA ARG A 93 -9.91 16.09 -9.05
C ARG A 93 -9.90 16.71 -10.45
N ARG A 94 -8.76 16.76 -11.15
CA ARG A 94 -8.63 17.42 -12.47
C ARG A 94 -9.63 16.94 -13.52
N TRP A 95 -10.14 15.73 -13.34
CA TRP A 95 -11.01 15.03 -14.30
C TRP A 95 -12.46 14.89 -13.81
N MET A 96 -12.82 15.56 -12.72
CA MET A 96 -14.13 15.45 -12.08
C MET A 96 -15.24 16.09 -12.93
N GLU A 97 -14.90 17.05 -13.79
CA GLU A 97 -15.85 17.71 -14.70
C GLU A 97 -16.02 16.96 -16.03
N LEU A 98 -17.07 17.34 -16.78
CA LEU A 98 -17.29 16.88 -18.14
C LEU A 98 -16.06 17.18 -19.02
N PRO A 99 -15.64 16.27 -19.91
CA PRO A 99 -16.36 15.06 -20.35
C PRO A 99 -15.99 13.77 -19.60
N TYR A 100 -15.14 13.83 -18.58
CA TYR A 100 -14.54 12.62 -17.99
C TYR A 100 -15.31 12.12 -16.77
N GLU A 101 -15.73 13.02 -15.87
CA GLU A 101 -16.48 12.68 -14.66
C GLU A 101 -15.81 11.57 -13.82
N VAL A 102 -14.49 11.68 -13.61
CA VAL A 102 -13.72 10.75 -12.78
C VAL A 102 -12.84 11.46 -11.76
N ILE A 103 -12.65 10.82 -10.61
CA ILE A 103 -11.67 11.21 -9.61
C ILE A 103 -10.61 10.12 -9.50
N ILE A 104 -9.36 10.52 -9.39
CA ILE A 104 -8.24 9.60 -9.27
C ILE A 104 -7.75 9.62 -7.83
N ILE A 105 -7.72 8.46 -7.18
CA ILE A 105 -7.21 8.30 -5.83
C ILE A 105 -5.96 7.43 -5.90
N THR A 106 -4.82 7.96 -5.47
CA THR A 106 -3.59 7.21 -5.32
C THR A 106 -3.31 7.01 -3.84
N SER A 107 -3.15 5.77 -3.40
CA SER A 107 -2.83 5.42 -2.02
C SER A 107 -1.52 4.65 -1.97
N VAL A 108 -0.62 5.04 -1.07
CA VAL A 108 0.67 4.40 -0.85
C VAL A 108 0.73 3.87 0.59
N GLY A 109 0.98 2.58 0.74
CA GLY A 109 1.11 1.92 2.04
C GLY A 109 2.56 1.82 2.50
N HIS A 110 2.78 2.12 3.78
CA HIS A 110 4.08 2.12 4.47
C HIS A 110 4.01 1.33 5.80
N PRO A 111 4.48 0.08 5.84
CA PRO A 111 4.61 -0.67 7.10
C PRO A 111 5.63 -0.01 8.05
N VAL A 112 5.41 -0.07 9.37
CA VAL A 112 6.34 0.55 10.36
C VAL A 112 7.71 -0.12 10.37
N ASP A 113 7.74 -1.45 10.29
CA ASP A 113 8.96 -2.26 10.50
C ASP A 113 9.67 -2.66 9.19
N SER A 114 9.30 -2.02 8.07
CA SER A 114 9.83 -2.33 6.73
C SER A 114 9.88 -1.12 5.81
N ASN A 115 10.83 -1.15 4.87
CA ASN A 115 10.90 -0.15 3.80
C ASN A 115 10.03 -0.50 2.59
N ALA A 116 9.29 -1.62 2.65
CA ALA A 116 8.38 -2.00 1.58
C ALA A 116 7.35 -0.90 1.31
N ARG A 117 7.11 -0.60 0.04
CA ARG A 117 6.11 0.37 -0.39
C ARG A 117 5.21 -0.26 -1.42
N TYR A 118 3.93 0.10 -1.38
CA TYR A 118 2.98 -0.38 -2.38
C TYR A 118 2.03 0.75 -2.72
N SER A 119 1.88 1.04 -4.01
CA SER A 119 1.01 2.09 -4.50
C SER A 119 -0.17 1.46 -5.24
N ILE A 120 -1.36 1.94 -4.94
CA ILE A 120 -2.60 1.60 -5.65
C ILE A 120 -3.18 2.90 -6.18
N ARG A 121 -3.53 2.91 -7.46
CA ARG A 121 -4.23 4.01 -8.10
C ARG A 121 -5.61 3.53 -8.50
N ALA A 122 -6.65 4.18 -8.00
CA ALA A 122 -8.04 3.90 -8.32
C ALA A 122 -8.64 5.08 -9.09
N GLU A 123 -9.39 4.80 -10.14
CA GLU A 123 -10.25 5.79 -10.82
C GLU A 123 -11.69 5.52 -10.39
N LEU A 124 -12.36 6.54 -9.85
CA LEU A 124 -13.73 6.48 -9.38
C LEU A 124 -14.62 7.29 -10.30
N ASP A 125 -15.75 6.70 -10.68
CA ASP A 125 -16.82 7.36 -11.43
C ASP A 125 -17.54 8.35 -10.50
N VAL A 126 -17.75 9.58 -10.98
CA VAL A 126 -18.56 10.59 -10.31
C VAL A 126 -19.75 11.07 -11.13
N SER A 127 -20.05 10.41 -12.24
CA SER A 127 -21.21 10.76 -13.07
C SER A 127 -22.52 10.60 -12.29
N GLU A 128 -23.40 11.59 -12.37
CA GLU A 128 -24.73 11.56 -11.73
C GLU A 128 -25.59 10.38 -12.25
N SER A 129 -25.24 9.82 -13.41
CA SER A 129 -25.97 8.76 -14.11
C SER A 129 -25.97 7.41 -13.38
N ARG A 130 -24.98 7.14 -12.51
CA ARG A 130 -24.79 5.82 -11.85
C ARG A 130 -25.22 5.78 -10.38
N GLY A 131 -25.81 6.86 -9.86
CA GLY A 131 -26.34 6.95 -8.50
C GLY A 131 -25.33 7.46 -7.48
N THR A 132 -25.68 7.42 -6.19
CA THR A 132 -24.95 8.05 -5.07
C THR A 132 -23.65 7.34 -4.65
N PHE A 133 -23.24 6.27 -5.34
CA PHE A 133 -22.12 5.44 -4.93
C PHE A 133 -20.92 5.65 -5.85
N PHE A 134 -19.83 6.21 -5.31
CA PHE A 134 -18.53 6.25 -5.97
C PHE A 134 -18.03 4.82 -6.25
N GLN A 135 -18.09 4.43 -7.53
CA GLN A 135 -17.68 3.10 -7.98
C GLN A 135 -16.27 3.14 -8.57
N ILE A 136 -15.42 2.20 -8.16
CA ILE A 136 -14.09 2.03 -8.76
C ILE A 136 -14.27 1.48 -10.18
N VAL A 137 -13.89 2.28 -11.18
CA VAL A 137 -13.93 1.92 -12.60
C VAL A 137 -12.65 1.22 -13.01
N ARG A 138 -11.52 1.67 -12.45
CA ARG A 138 -10.20 1.13 -12.73
C ARG A 138 -9.37 1.07 -11.46
N LEU A 139 -8.62 -0.02 -11.31
CA LEU A 139 -7.66 -0.21 -10.24
C LEU A 139 -6.32 -0.59 -10.87
N GLU A 140 -5.30 0.21 -10.64
CA GLU A 140 -3.93 -0.06 -11.04
C GLU A 140 -3.07 -0.29 -9.80
N GLU A 141 -2.32 -1.38 -9.83
CA GLU A 141 -1.43 -1.78 -8.75
C GLU A 141 0.02 -1.56 -9.21
N ASN A 142 0.75 -0.69 -8.50
CA ASN A 142 2.16 -0.44 -8.75
C ASN A 142 2.99 -0.79 -7.51
N SER A 143 3.73 -1.90 -7.61
CA SER A 143 4.72 -2.27 -6.60
C SER A 143 6.00 -1.47 -6.80
N ALA A 144 6.37 -0.63 -5.83
CA ALA A 144 7.70 -0.04 -5.76
C ALA A 144 8.55 -0.88 -4.78
N TYR A 145 9.51 -1.63 -5.33
CA TYR A 145 10.40 -2.51 -4.56
C TYR A 145 11.37 -1.74 -3.65
#